data_AF-A0A5J4S483-F1
#
_entry.id   AF-A0A5J4S483-F1
#
_cell.length_a   1.000
_cell.length_b   1.000
_cell.length_c   1.000
_cell.angle_alpha   90.00
_cell.angle_beta   90.00
_cell.angle_gamma   90.00
#
_symmetry.space_group_name_H-M   'P 1'
#
loop_
_entity.id
_entity.type
_entity.pdbx_description
1 polymer ?
#
loop_
_entity_poly.entity_id
_entity_poly.type
_entity_poly.pdbx_seq_one_letter_code
_entity_poly.pdbx_strand_id
1 'polypeptide(L)'
;MNTDKMDISKVYTLFEEIKESIKQNNSNKPVESAQVDMTAANTMTERFENLIEEVKKPTKVEHRHVIDISSSHVFFSLIGMCIVILILSFVIYNQRQAISQYRDNDLKYRYVKMQGQMTEENIYQLGKLFENRDSIKIVRKQVERYERLVMEQAEKIEWARRNADEAKRLQREVESLQLKK
;
A
#
# COMPACT_ATOMS: atom_id res chain seq x y z
N MET A 1 -6.99 37.99 -20.90
CA MET A 1 -6.15 37.13 -20.03
C MET A 1 -4.87 37.91 -19.76
N ASN A 2 -4.87 38.74 -18.72
CA ASN A 2 -3.71 39.58 -18.39
C ASN A 2 -2.84 38.78 -17.44
N THR A 3 -1.80 38.16 -17.97
CA THR A 3 -0.67 37.72 -17.15
C THR A 3 -0.03 38.98 -16.60
N ASP A 4 -0.28 39.30 -15.35
CA ASP A 4 0.51 40.27 -14.60
C ASP A 4 1.87 39.62 -14.31
N LYS A 5 2.62 39.41 -15.39
CA LYS A 5 4.04 39.12 -15.31
C LYS A 5 4.61 40.36 -14.67
N MET A 6 5.12 40.20 -13.45
CA MET A 6 6.01 41.13 -12.76
C MET A 6 6.65 42.04 -13.80
N ASP A 7 6.39 43.33 -13.69
CA ASP A 7 6.75 44.31 -14.71
C ASP A 7 8.27 44.46 -14.69
N ILE A 8 8.98 43.49 -15.30
CA ILE A 8 10.44 43.33 -15.28
C ILE A 8 11.10 44.63 -15.76
N SER A 9 10.39 45.38 -16.60
CA SER A 9 10.73 46.73 -17.01
C SER A 9 11.00 47.67 -15.82
N LYS A 10 10.18 47.65 -14.76
CA LYS A 10 10.34 48.53 -13.59
C LYS A 10 11.56 48.17 -12.72
N VAL A 11 11.83 46.88 -12.59
CA VAL A 11 13.03 46.39 -11.87
C VAL A 11 14.28 46.77 -12.66
N TYR A 12 14.23 46.63 -13.99
CA TYR A 12 15.35 46.97 -14.86
C TYR A 12 15.62 48.48 -14.91
N THR A 13 14.58 49.32 -14.89
CA THR A 13 14.73 50.78 -14.85
C THR A 13 15.39 51.25 -13.55
N LEU A 14 15.02 50.68 -12.40
CA LEU A 14 15.66 51.03 -11.12
C LEU A 14 17.12 50.58 -11.09
N PHE A 15 17.44 49.44 -11.71
CA PHE A 15 18.83 48.97 -11.81
C PHE A 15 19.70 49.88 -12.68
N GLU A 16 19.18 50.34 -13.83
CA GLU A 16 19.91 51.29 -14.68
C GLU A 16 20.05 52.66 -14.00
N GLU A 17 19.04 53.13 -13.26
CA GLU A 17 19.10 54.38 -12.48
C GLU A 17 20.17 54.33 -11.37
N ILE A 18 20.33 53.16 -10.71
CA ILE A 18 21.42 52.91 -9.75
C ILE A 18 22.78 52.93 -10.43
N LYS A 19 22.91 52.22 -11.55
CA LYS A 19 24.15 52.14 -12.31
C LYS A 19 24.61 53.52 -12.79
N GLU A 20 23.66 54.36 -13.20
CA GLU A 20 23.94 55.73 -13.61
C GLU A 20 24.36 56.61 -12.43
N SER A 21 23.68 56.49 -11.29
CA SER A 21 24.03 57.20 -10.04
C SER A 21 25.41 56.82 -9.49
N ILE A 22 25.81 55.55 -9.57
CA ILE A 22 27.14 55.08 -9.16
C ILE A 22 28.22 55.54 -10.15
N LYS A 23 27.89 55.61 -11.45
CA LYS A 23 28.81 56.08 -12.50
C LYS A 23 29.14 57.57 -12.33
N GLN A 24 28.16 58.40 -11.97
CA GLN A 24 28.39 59.82 -11.67
C GLN A 24 29.28 60.02 -10.43
N ASN A 25 29.20 59.14 -9.44
CA ASN A 25 29.99 59.25 -8.21
C ASN A 25 31.48 58.89 -8.38
N ASN A 26 31.86 58.17 -9.44
CA ASN A 26 33.22 57.65 -9.64
C ASN A 26 34.13 58.51 -10.55
N SER A 27 33.64 59.62 -11.12
CA SER A 27 34.47 60.47 -12.00
C SER A 27 35.40 61.46 -11.29
N ASN A 28 35.37 61.54 -9.95
CA ASN A 28 36.30 62.36 -9.15
C ASN A 28 36.87 61.52 -7.97
N LYS A 29 38.19 61.50 -7.74
CA LYS A 29 38.83 60.86 -6.55
C LYS A 29 39.99 61.73 -6.02
N PRO A 30 40.41 61.67 -4.72
CA PRO A 30 40.47 60.46 -3.88
C PRO A 30 39.86 60.55 -2.46
N VAL A 31 39.49 59.35 -1.96
CA VAL A 31 39.21 58.86 -0.59
C VAL A 31 39.21 59.87 0.57
N GLU A 32 38.02 60.16 1.10
CA GLU A 32 37.79 60.36 2.54
C GLU A 32 36.34 59.96 2.89
N SER A 33 36.13 59.51 4.12
CA SER A 33 34.99 58.72 4.58
C SER A 33 33.62 59.39 4.55
N ALA A 34 32.62 58.59 4.18
CA ALA A 34 31.28 58.57 4.76
C ALA A 34 30.45 59.86 4.68
N GLN A 35 29.65 59.97 3.63
CA GLN A 35 28.20 60.01 3.83
C GLN A 35 27.54 59.52 2.53
N VAL A 36 27.32 58.20 2.43
CA VAL A 36 26.25 57.72 1.55
C VAL A 36 25.01 58.48 2.02
N ASP A 37 24.36 59.22 1.11
CA ASP A 37 23.13 59.96 1.43
C ASP A 37 22.11 58.96 1.97
N MET A 38 22.06 58.88 3.30
CA MET A 38 21.40 57.80 4.02
C MET A 38 19.90 57.88 3.79
N THR A 39 19.40 59.07 3.48
CA THR A 39 18.03 59.35 3.05
C THR A 39 17.71 58.69 1.71
N ALA A 40 18.58 58.81 0.70
CA ALA A 40 18.38 58.15 -0.59
C ALA A 40 18.51 56.62 -0.48
N ALA A 41 19.50 56.13 0.26
CA ALA A 41 19.68 54.69 0.49
C ALA A 41 18.52 54.06 1.29
N ASN A 42 17.99 54.76 2.29
CA ASN A 42 16.84 54.29 3.06
C ASN A 42 15.56 54.27 2.22
N THR A 43 15.32 55.31 1.41
CA THR A 43 14.16 55.36 0.50
C THR A 43 14.20 54.22 -0.53
N MET A 44 15.39 53.87 -1.01
CA MET A 44 15.60 52.75 -1.92
C MET A 44 15.35 51.41 -1.23
N THR A 45 15.81 51.26 0.01
CA THR A 45 15.61 50.06 0.83
C THR A 45 14.13 49.84 1.11
N GLU A 46 13.39 50.89 1.48
CA GLU A 46 11.95 50.84 1.71
C GLU A 46 11.16 50.44 0.44
N ARG A 47 11.57 50.93 -0.73
CA ARG A 47 10.97 50.53 -2.02
C ARG A 47 11.23 49.06 -2.34
N PHE A 48 12.43 48.56 -2.05
CA PHE A 48 12.74 47.15 -2.21
C PHE A 48 11.98 46.28 -1.21
N GLU A 49 11.87 46.69 0.05
CA GLU A 49 11.11 45.98 1.07
C GLU A 49 9.62 45.88 0.69
N ASN A 50 9.02 46.97 0.18
CA ASN A 50 7.64 46.95 -0.32
C ASN A 50 7.43 45.98 -1.49
N LEU A 51 8.36 45.93 -2.45
CA LEU A 51 8.29 44.97 -3.56
C LEU A 51 8.49 43.53 -3.08
N ILE A 52 9.37 43.30 -2.10
CA ILE A 52 9.58 41.99 -1.49
C ILE A 52 8.32 41.56 -0.73
N GLU A 53 7.66 42.44 0.02
CA GLU A 53 6.39 42.16 0.69
C GLU A 53 5.27 41.85 -0.30
N GLU A 54 5.22 42.56 -1.43
CA GLU A 54 4.26 42.31 -2.49
C GLU A 54 4.49 40.95 -3.17
N VAL A 55 5.74 40.55 -3.41
CA VAL A 55 6.13 39.24 -3.95
C VAL A 55 5.91 38.11 -2.92
N LYS A 56 6.05 38.40 -1.63
CA LYS A 56 5.87 37.43 -0.55
C LYS A 56 4.39 37.11 -0.27
N LYS A 57 3.44 37.87 -0.85
CA LYS A 57 2.02 37.52 -0.79
C LYS A 57 1.83 36.17 -1.50
N PRO A 58 1.36 35.12 -0.80
CA PRO A 58 1.25 33.80 -1.38
C PRO A 58 0.21 33.81 -2.50
N THR A 59 0.66 33.59 -3.74
CA THR A 59 -0.24 33.39 -4.88
C THR A 59 -1.01 32.10 -4.67
N LYS A 60 -2.30 32.22 -4.33
CA LYS A 60 -3.20 31.08 -4.21
C LYS A 60 -3.49 30.52 -5.60
N VAL A 61 -2.76 29.49 -6.00
CA VAL A 61 -2.99 28.78 -7.27
C VAL A 61 -4.13 27.79 -7.09
N GLU A 62 -5.33 28.17 -7.55
CA GLU A 62 -6.49 27.28 -7.57
C GLU A 62 -6.43 26.36 -8.80
N HIS A 63 -6.24 25.07 -8.56
CA HIS A 63 -6.28 24.05 -9.60
C HIS A 63 -7.73 23.61 -9.83
N ARG A 64 -8.40 24.19 -10.83
CA ARG A 64 -9.77 23.80 -11.20
C ARG A 64 -9.73 22.78 -12.34
N HIS A 65 -10.08 21.53 -12.05
CA HIS A 65 -10.35 20.53 -13.08
C HIS A 65 -11.80 20.66 -13.53
N VAL A 66 -12.01 21.05 -14.80
CA VAL A 66 -13.32 21.07 -15.44
C VAL A 66 -13.33 19.96 -16.48
N ILE A 67 -14.22 18.98 -16.31
CA ILE A 67 -14.44 17.91 -17.28
C ILE A 67 -15.70 18.28 -18.05
N ASP A 68 -15.54 18.67 -19.32
CA ASP A 68 -16.66 18.99 -20.20
C ASP A 68 -17.09 17.73 -20.96
N ILE A 69 -18.27 17.19 -20.63
CA ILE A 69 -18.86 16.03 -21.30
C ILE A 69 -19.86 16.57 -22.33
N SER A 70 -19.32 17.13 -23.41
CA SER A 70 -20.10 17.76 -24.48
C SER A 70 -20.82 16.75 -25.39
N SER A 71 -20.34 15.50 -25.45
CA SER A 71 -20.89 14.45 -26.32
C SER A 71 -21.81 13.49 -25.55
N SER A 72 -23.06 13.38 -25.99
CA SER A 72 -24.05 12.45 -25.43
C SER A 72 -23.59 10.99 -25.50
N HIS A 73 -22.90 10.60 -26.58
CA HIS A 73 -22.35 9.24 -26.74
C HIS A 73 -21.29 8.90 -25.69
N VAL A 74 -20.43 9.87 -25.34
CA VAL A 74 -19.40 9.69 -24.29
C VAL A 74 -20.05 9.57 -22.92
N PHE A 75 -21.11 10.35 -22.65
CA PHE A 75 -21.87 10.26 -21.42
C PHE A 75 -22.52 8.87 -21.23
N PHE A 76 -23.21 8.35 -22.24
CA PHE A 76 -23.81 7.02 -22.18
C PHE A 76 -22.75 5.91 -22.10
N SER A 77 -21.61 6.06 -22.78
CA SER A 77 -20.48 5.13 -22.67
C SER A 77 -19.91 5.09 -21.25
N LEU A 78 -19.74 6.26 -20.61
CA LEU A 78 -19.29 6.36 -19.22
C LEU A 78 -20.28 5.67 -18.26
N ILE A 79 -21.59 5.90 -18.45
CA ILE A 79 -22.63 5.22 -17.67
C ILE A 79 -22.58 3.71 -17.89
N GLY A 80 -22.44 3.25 -19.13
CA GLY A 80 -22.31 1.83 -19.47
C GLY A 80 -21.11 1.19 -18.77
N MET A 81 -19.95 1.85 -18.80
CA MET A 81 -18.74 1.40 -18.09
C MET A 81 -18.97 1.30 -16.58
N CYS A 82 -19.61 2.30 -15.97
CA CYS A 82 -19.96 2.25 -14.54
C CYS A 82 -20.87 1.06 -14.22
N ILE A 83 -21.89 0.79 -15.04
CA ILE A 83 -22.79 -0.35 -14.86
C ILE A 83 -22.03 -1.67 -14.94
N VAL A 84 -21.15 -1.84 -15.93
CA VAL A 84 -20.32 -3.06 -16.06
C VAL A 84 -19.42 -3.26 -14.84
N ILE A 85 -18.77 -2.20 -14.35
CA ILE A 85 -17.94 -2.26 -13.15
C ILE A 85 -18.77 -2.68 -11.92
N LEU A 86 -19.99 -2.16 -11.77
CA LEU A 86 -20.89 -2.55 -10.68
C LEU A 86 -21.31 -4.02 -10.76
N ILE A 87 -21.64 -4.51 -11.96
CA ILE A 87 -21.97 -5.93 -12.19
C ILE A 87 -20.78 -6.82 -11.84
N LEU A 88 -19.58 -6.49 -12.33
CA LEU A 88 -18.36 -7.24 -12.01
C LEU A 88 -18.07 -7.25 -10.51
N SER A 89 -18.24 -6.09 -9.85
CA SER A 89 -18.07 -5.97 -8.40
C SER A 89 -19.05 -6.85 -7.64
N PHE A 90 -20.31 -6.90 -8.08
CA PHE A 90 -21.33 -7.77 -7.49
C PHE A 90 -21.02 -9.26 -7.66
N VAL A 91 -20.59 -9.68 -8.86
CA VAL A 91 -20.17 -11.06 -9.12
C VAL A 91 -18.99 -11.45 -8.23
N ILE A 92 -17.96 -10.60 -8.15
CA ILE A 92 -16.79 -10.83 -7.30
C ILE A 92 -17.19 -10.92 -5.83
N TYR A 93 -18.11 -10.06 -5.37
CA TYR A 93 -18.61 -10.09 -4.00
C TYR A 93 -19.27 -11.43 -3.67
N ASN A 94 -20.21 -11.88 -4.51
CA ASN A 94 -20.89 -13.16 -4.33
C ASN A 94 -19.90 -14.33 -4.38
N GLN A 95 -18.93 -14.27 -5.30
CA GLN A 95 -17.90 -15.30 -5.40
C GLN A 95 -17.04 -15.36 -4.13
N ARG A 96 -16.64 -14.22 -3.56
CA ARG A 96 -15.89 -14.18 -2.29
C ARG A 96 -16.68 -14.77 -1.14
N GLN A 97 -17.99 -14.50 -1.07
CA GLN A 97 -18.86 -15.08 -0.06
C GLN A 97 -18.93 -16.61 -0.18
N ALA A 98 -19.17 -17.12 -1.39
CA ALA A 98 -19.19 -18.55 -1.66
C ALA A 98 -17.86 -19.24 -1.32
N ILE A 99 -16.73 -18.65 -1.75
CA ILE A 99 -15.39 -19.17 -1.42
C ILE A 99 -15.17 -19.23 0.10
N SER A 100 -15.61 -18.22 0.84
CA SER A 100 -15.49 -18.25 2.30
C SER A 100 -16.32 -19.38 2.90
N GLN A 101 -17.56 -19.57 2.45
CA GLN A 101 -18.42 -20.66 2.92
C GLN A 101 -17.81 -22.04 2.64
N TYR A 102 -17.25 -22.26 1.45
CA TYR A 102 -16.57 -23.52 1.13
C TYR A 102 -15.37 -23.78 2.04
N ARG A 103 -14.56 -22.76 2.31
CA ARG A 103 -13.42 -22.87 3.22
C ARG A 103 -13.85 -23.15 4.67
N ASP A 104 -14.94 -22.53 5.11
CA ASP A 104 -15.46 -22.73 6.46
C ASP A 104 -16.07 -24.13 6.60
N ASN A 105 -16.78 -24.61 5.58
CA ASN A 105 -17.34 -25.97 5.52
C ASN A 105 -16.25 -27.05 5.49
N ASP A 106 -15.17 -26.84 4.72
CA ASP A 106 -14.01 -27.73 4.73
C ASP A 106 -13.40 -27.83 6.14
N LEU A 107 -13.24 -26.69 6.82
CA LEU A 107 -12.70 -26.67 8.18
C LEU A 107 -13.65 -27.38 9.18
N LYS A 108 -14.97 -27.17 9.06
CA LYS A 108 -15.97 -27.89 9.87
C LYS A 108 -15.85 -29.40 9.66
N TYR A 109 -15.76 -29.84 8.41
CA TYR A 109 -15.63 -31.27 8.09
C TYR A 109 -14.37 -31.88 8.70
N ARG A 110 -13.21 -31.24 8.55
CA ARG A 110 -11.95 -31.69 9.15
C ARG A 110 -12.01 -31.71 10.67
N TYR A 111 -12.67 -30.73 11.29
CA TYR A 111 -12.89 -30.71 12.73
C TYR A 111 -13.77 -31.86 13.21
N VAL A 112 -14.88 -32.15 12.52
CA VAL A 112 -15.74 -33.31 12.82
C VAL A 112 -14.95 -34.61 12.70
N LYS A 113 -14.16 -34.75 11.63
CA LYS A 113 -13.31 -35.92 11.42
C LYS A 113 -12.27 -36.11 12.54
N MET A 114 -11.69 -35.01 13.03
CA MET A 114 -10.76 -35.02 14.16
C MET A 114 -11.42 -35.49 15.47
N GLN A 115 -12.65 -35.03 15.74
CA GLN A 115 -13.37 -35.38 16.98
C GLN A 115 -13.90 -36.82 16.97
N GLY A 116 -14.06 -37.43 15.79
CA GLY A 116 -14.45 -38.83 15.61
C GLY A 116 -15.96 -39.08 15.82
N GLN A 117 -16.47 -38.78 17.02
CA GLN A 117 -17.91 -38.88 17.35
C GLN A 117 -18.47 -37.52 17.73
N MET A 118 -19.53 -37.08 17.05
CA MET A 118 -20.22 -35.83 17.33
C MET A 118 -21.66 -36.11 17.76
N THR A 119 -22.04 -35.61 18.93
CA THR A 119 -23.44 -35.52 19.35
C THR A 119 -24.09 -34.32 18.65
N GLU A 120 -25.41 -34.33 18.48
CA GLU A 120 -26.16 -33.19 17.91
C GLU A 120 -25.83 -31.86 18.60
N GLU A 121 -25.69 -31.87 19.93
CA GLU A 121 -25.29 -30.70 20.71
C GLU A 121 -23.90 -30.17 20.29
N ASN A 122 -22.92 -31.06 20.08
CA ASN A 122 -21.58 -30.66 19.68
C ASN A 122 -21.56 -30.05 18.26
N ILE A 123 -22.44 -30.54 17.37
CA ILE A 123 -22.61 -29.98 16.03
C ILE A 123 -23.21 -28.58 16.11
N TYR A 124 -24.20 -28.39 16.98
CA TYR A 124 -24.80 -27.08 17.21
C TYR A 124 -23.78 -26.08 17.78
N GLN A 125 -23.01 -26.48 18.81
CA GLN A 125 -21.94 -25.66 19.37
C GLN A 125 -20.85 -25.33 18.34
N LEU A 126 -20.51 -26.28 17.46
CA LEU A 126 -19.60 -26.02 16.34
C LEU A 126 -20.17 -24.96 15.39
N GLY A 127 -21.47 -25.00 15.10
CA GLY A 127 -22.15 -23.95 14.34
C GLY A 127 -21.94 -22.56 14.95
N LYS A 128 -22.17 -22.44 16.27
CA LYS A 128 -22.00 -21.20 17.04
C LYS A 128 -20.55 -20.70 17.04
N LEU A 129 -19.56 -21.60 17.10
CA LEU A 129 -18.15 -21.22 17.00
C LEU A 129 -17.81 -20.57 15.65
N PHE A 130 -18.51 -20.92 14.57
CA PHE A 130 -18.28 -20.35 13.25
C PHE A 130 -18.99 -19.00 13.02
N GLU A 131 -19.79 -18.53 13.97
CA GLU A 131 -20.32 -17.16 13.93
C GLU A 131 -19.23 -16.13 14.27
N ASN A 132 -18.23 -16.52 15.07
CA ASN A 132 -17.14 -15.65 15.48
C ASN A 132 -15.83 -15.97 14.73
N ARG A 133 -15.27 -14.95 14.06
CA ARG A 133 -14.03 -15.07 13.29
C ARG A 133 -12.82 -15.50 14.12
N ASP A 134 -12.76 -15.15 15.40
CA ASP A 134 -11.65 -15.56 16.27
C ASP A 134 -11.75 -17.02 16.70
N SER A 135 -12.95 -17.51 16.95
CA SER A 135 -13.22 -18.92 17.21
C SER A 135 -12.83 -19.79 16.01
N ILE A 136 -13.09 -19.35 14.77
CA ILE A 136 -12.64 -20.04 13.55
C ILE A 136 -11.11 -20.22 13.52
N LYS A 137 -10.34 -19.19 13.94
CA LYS A 137 -8.87 -19.28 14.00
C LYS A 137 -8.41 -20.33 15.01
N ILE A 138 -9.10 -20.41 16.16
CA ILE A 138 -8.79 -21.39 17.20
C ILE A 138 -9.07 -22.80 16.68
N VAL A 139 -10.24 -23.03 16.09
CA VAL A 139 -10.63 -24.31 15.47
C VAL A 139 -9.60 -24.71 14.41
N ARG A 140 -9.18 -23.79 13.54
CA ARG A 140 -8.14 -24.05 12.54
C ARG A 140 -6.84 -24.54 13.15
N LYS A 141 -6.33 -23.86 14.17
CA LYS A 141 -5.09 -24.27 14.86
C LYS A 141 -5.23 -25.62 15.56
N GLN A 142 -6.41 -25.96 16.07
CA GLN A 142 -6.66 -27.27 16.67
C GLN A 142 -6.59 -28.38 15.62
N VAL A 143 -7.31 -28.21 14.51
CA VAL A 143 -7.30 -29.16 13.39
C VAL A 143 -5.89 -29.34 12.83
N GLU A 144 -5.19 -28.24 12.54
CA GLU A 144 -3.82 -28.29 11.98
C GLU A 144 -2.84 -29.01 12.90
N ARG A 145 -2.97 -28.86 14.23
CA ARG A 145 -2.14 -29.60 15.18
C ARG A 145 -2.45 -31.09 15.16
N TYR A 146 -3.73 -31.45 15.17
CA TYR A 146 -4.12 -32.86 15.13
C TYR A 146 -3.66 -33.53 13.84
N GLU A 147 -3.89 -32.91 12.67
CA GLU A 147 -3.47 -33.44 11.37
C GLU A 147 -1.96 -33.67 11.32
N ARG A 148 -1.17 -32.76 11.89
CA ARG A 148 0.28 -32.91 12.00
C ARG A 148 0.67 -34.11 12.86
N LEU A 149 0.07 -34.26 14.04
CA LEU A 149 0.37 -35.37 14.94
C LEU A 149 0.00 -36.73 14.31
N VAL A 150 -1.15 -36.80 13.63
CA VAL A 150 -1.58 -38.01 12.92
C VAL A 150 -0.60 -38.35 11.79
N MET A 151 -0.14 -37.35 11.04
CA MET A 151 0.84 -37.55 9.96
C MET A 151 2.18 -38.05 10.51
N GLU A 152 2.71 -37.43 11.56
CA GLU A 152 3.96 -37.86 12.20
C GLU A 152 3.85 -39.30 12.75
N GLN A 153 2.71 -39.66 13.32
CA GLN A 153 2.48 -41.02 13.82
C GLN A 153 2.40 -42.03 12.67
N ALA A 154 1.69 -41.70 11.59
CA ALA A 154 1.60 -42.54 10.40
C ALA A 154 2.98 -42.75 9.75
N GLU A 155 3.81 -41.71 9.68
CA GLU A 155 5.18 -41.78 9.18
C GLU A 155 6.06 -42.70 10.04
N LYS A 156 5.99 -42.57 11.37
CA LYS A 156 6.71 -43.44 12.31
C LYS A 156 6.31 -44.91 12.17
N ILE A 157 5.01 -45.17 12.01
CA ILE A 157 4.50 -46.54 11.81
C ILE A 157 5.01 -47.12 10.49
N GLU A 158 4.96 -46.34 9.41
CA GLU A 158 5.43 -46.77 8.10
C GLU A 158 6.95 -47.00 8.09
N TRP A 159 7.72 -46.16 8.78
CA TRP A 159 9.16 -46.35 8.95
C TRP A 159 9.48 -47.63 9.73
N ALA A 160 8.77 -47.88 10.84
CA ALA A 160 8.91 -49.10 11.61
C ALA A 160 8.56 -50.36 10.78
N ARG A 161 7.51 -50.28 9.94
CA ARG A 161 7.12 -51.36 9.03
C ARG A 161 8.22 -51.69 8.03
N ARG A 162 8.80 -50.68 7.37
CA ARG A 162 9.90 -50.87 6.40
C ARG A 162 11.13 -51.49 7.05
N ASN A 163 11.51 -51.01 8.23
CA ASN A 163 12.66 -51.54 8.96
C ASN A 163 12.42 -53.02 9.38
N ALA A 164 11.20 -53.36 9.80
CA ALA A 164 10.84 -54.75 10.11
C ALA A 164 10.87 -55.66 8.87
N ASP A 165 10.40 -55.16 7.72
CA ASP A 165 10.44 -55.91 6.46
C ASP A 165 11.89 -56.14 5.98
N GLU A 166 12.77 -55.15 6.15
CA GLU A 166 14.19 -55.26 5.84
C GLU A 166 14.91 -56.24 6.77
N ALA A 167 14.65 -56.17 8.08
CA ALA A 167 15.18 -57.12 9.05
C ALA A 167 14.78 -58.58 8.72
N LYS A 168 13.50 -58.81 8.36
CA LYS A 168 13.02 -60.12 7.90
C LYS A 168 13.67 -60.58 6.60
N ARG A 169 14.02 -59.66 5.70
CA ARG A 169 14.74 -59.99 4.45
C ARG A 169 16.17 -60.43 4.76
N LEU A 170 16.89 -59.66 5.57
CA LEU A 170 18.26 -59.96 6.00
C LEU A 170 18.33 -61.30 6.76
N GLN A 171 17.36 -61.56 7.65
CA GLN A 171 17.30 -62.83 8.37
C GLN A 171 17.17 -64.03 7.42
N ARG A 172 16.27 -63.95 6.42
CA ARG A 172 16.12 -65.01 5.41
C ARG A 172 17.37 -65.21 4.57
N GLU A 173 18.08 -64.14 4.25
CA GLU A 173 19.35 -64.21 3.52
C GLU A 173 20.41 -64.96 4.34
N VAL A 174 20.56 -64.62 5.63
CA VAL A 174 21.47 -65.33 6.55
C VAL A 174 21.12 -66.81 6.67
N GLU A 175 19.84 -67.15 6.86
CA GLU A 175 19.37 -68.55 6.93
C GLU A 175 19.68 -69.31 5.63
N SER A 176 19.48 -68.68 4.47
CA SER A 176 19.77 -69.30 3.17
C SER A 176 21.26 -69.54 2.94
N LEU A 177 22.13 -68.67 3.46
CA LEU A 177 23.59 -68.83 3.38
C LEU A 177 24.09 -69.93 4.32
N GLN A 178 23.47 -70.09 5.49
CA GLN A 178 23.80 -71.17 6.43
C GLN A 178 23.44 -72.56 5.89
N LEU A 179 22.32 -72.68 5.16
CA LEU A 179 21.89 -73.95 4.55
C LEU A 179 22.73 -74.38 3.33
N LYS A 180 23.56 -73.47 2.77
CA LYS A 180 24.37 -73.71 1.58
C LYS A 180 25.81 -74.13 1.90
N LYS A 181 26.15 -74.31 3.18
CA LYS A 181 27.47 -74.66 3.69
C LYS A 181 27.46 -76.05 4.31
#